data_AF-A0A379AN06-F1
#
_entry.id   AF-A0A379AN06-F1
#
_cell.length_a   1.000
_cell.length_b   1.000
_cell.length_c   1.000
_cell.angle_alpha   90.00
_cell.angle_beta   90.00
_cell.angle_gamma   90.00
#
_symmetry.space_group_name_H-M   'P 1'
#
loop_
_entity.id
_entity.type
_entity.pdbx_description
1 polymer ?
#
loop_
_entity_poly.entity_id
_entity_poly.type
_entity_poly.pdbx_seq_one_letter_code
_entity_poly.pdbx_strand_id
1 'polypeptide(L)'
;MKLSARMRFELYKFDAERMRNLSDALLSGQVFLRQGHWLGNNVLESCEGQQVRPAFDADALQMLTQQQRRASAPLMVSWLEAPEGIQLLRVSQQDDCSQQPTEEDM
;
A
#
# COMPACT_ATOMS: atom_id res chain seq x y z
N MET A 1 -46.59 10.41 1.49
CA MET A 1 -46.13 9.02 1.78
C MET A 1 -45.20 8.41 0.71
N LYS A 2 -45.39 8.62 -0.61
CA LYS A 2 -44.56 7.98 -1.65
C LYS A 2 -43.08 8.40 -1.70
N LEU A 3 -42.73 9.65 -1.36
CA LEU A 3 -41.32 10.10 -1.34
C LEU A 3 -40.49 9.47 -0.21
N SER A 4 -41.09 9.24 0.96
CA SER A 4 -40.41 8.68 2.13
C SER A 4 -40.00 7.21 1.93
N ALA A 5 -40.81 6.41 1.24
CA ALA A 5 -40.48 5.02 0.93
C ALA A 5 -39.35 4.90 -0.10
N ARG A 6 -39.31 5.80 -1.09
CA ARG A 6 -38.28 5.84 -2.13
C ARG A 6 -36.92 6.27 -1.56
N MET A 7 -36.91 7.26 -0.66
CA MET A 7 -35.71 7.68 0.07
C MET A 7 -35.11 6.54 0.91
N ARG A 8 -35.96 5.75 1.59
CA ARG A 8 -35.51 4.58 2.35
C ARG A 8 -34.91 3.51 1.43
N PHE A 9 -35.53 3.26 0.28
CA PHE A 9 -35.06 2.25 -0.66
C PHE A 9 -33.69 2.59 -1.26
N GLU A 10 -33.45 3.85 -1.60
CA GLU A 10 -32.14 4.30 -2.09
C GLU A 10 -31.06 4.25 -0.99
N LEU A 11 -31.43 4.56 0.26
CA LEU A 11 -30.50 4.43 1.38
C LEU A 11 -30.07 2.97 1.61
N TYR A 12 -31.03 2.03 1.57
CA TYR A 12 -30.73 0.60 1.69
C TYR A 12 -29.88 0.06 0.55
N LYS A 13 -30.08 0.56 -0.68
CA LYS A 13 -29.23 0.20 -1.82
C LYS A 13 -27.79 0.69 -1.62
N PHE A 14 -27.62 1.95 -1.24
CA PHE A 14 -26.31 2.52 -0.97
C PHE A 14 -25.56 1.76 0.12
N ASP A 15 -26.23 1.42 1.22
CA ASP A 15 -25.60 0.65 2.31
C ASP A 15 -25.24 -0.78 1.88
N ALA A 16 -26.08 -1.43 1.08
CA ALA A 16 -25.80 -2.77 0.57
C ALA A 16 -24.61 -2.78 -0.41
N GLU A 17 -24.53 -1.79 -1.30
CA GLU A 17 -23.39 -1.61 -2.22
C GLU A 17 -22.11 -1.31 -1.45
N ARG A 18 -22.17 -0.47 -0.41
CA ARG A 18 -21.02 -0.18 0.44
C ARG A 18 -20.52 -1.40 1.19
N MET A 19 -21.42 -2.20 1.79
CA MET A 19 -21.05 -3.46 2.44
C MET A 19 -20.50 -4.48 1.47
N ARG A 20 -21.06 -4.56 0.26
CA ARG A 20 -20.58 -5.48 -0.77
C ARG A 20 -19.18 -5.10 -1.26
N ASN A 21 -18.94 -3.82 -1.54
CA ASN A 21 -17.63 -3.34 -1.96
C ASN A 21 -16.57 -3.53 -0.88
N LEU A 22 -16.92 -3.29 0.40
CA LEU A 22 -16.01 -3.59 1.51
C LEU A 22 -15.76 -5.09 1.65
N SER A 23 -16.80 -5.92 1.54
CA SER A 23 -16.65 -7.38 1.57
C SER A 23 -15.81 -7.87 0.40
N ASP A 24 -15.96 -7.30 -0.80
CA ASP A 24 -15.18 -7.67 -1.98
C ASP A 24 -13.73 -7.18 -1.84
N ALA A 25 -13.48 -6.00 -1.26
CA ALA A 25 -12.13 -5.54 -0.91
C ALA A 25 -11.45 -6.48 0.12
N LEU A 26 -12.17 -6.83 1.19
CA LEU A 26 -11.68 -7.74 2.23
C LEU A 26 -11.47 -9.18 1.72
N LEU A 27 -12.38 -9.70 0.87
CA LEU A 27 -12.29 -11.04 0.29
C LEU A 27 -11.27 -11.11 -0.86
N SER A 28 -11.07 -10.02 -1.59
CA SER A 28 -10.12 -9.97 -2.71
C SER A 28 -8.68 -9.84 -2.28
N GLY A 29 -8.41 -9.48 -1.01
CA GLY A 29 -7.05 -9.46 -0.48
C GLY A 29 -6.08 -8.69 -1.38
N GLN A 30 -6.50 -7.56 -1.95
CA GLN A 30 -5.68 -6.71 -2.83
C GLN A 30 -4.64 -5.92 -2.03
N VAL A 31 -3.94 -6.62 -1.13
CA VAL A 31 -2.78 -6.12 -0.40
C VAL A 31 -1.56 -6.62 -1.16
N PHE A 32 -0.93 -5.73 -1.89
CA PHE A 32 0.27 -6.05 -2.65
C PHE A 32 1.50 -5.70 -1.81
N LEU A 33 2.37 -6.70 -1.59
CA LEU A 33 3.70 -6.44 -1.08
C LEU A 33 4.55 -5.88 -2.23
N ARG A 34 5.09 -4.69 -2.02
CA ARG A 34 5.97 -4.01 -2.97
C ARG A 34 7.31 -3.73 -2.30
N GLN A 35 8.38 -3.80 -3.08
CA GLN A 35 9.75 -3.68 -2.58
C GLN A 35 10.62 -2.89 -3.56
N GLY A 36 11.63 -2.19 -3.04
CA GLY A 36 12.55 -1.43 -3.87
C GLY A 36 13.61 -0.67 -3.10
N HIS A 37 14.61 -0.19 -3.84
CA HIS A 37 15.71 0.61 -3.32
C HIS A 37 15.30 2.08 -3.20
N TRP A 38 15.56 2.65 -2.03
CA TRP A 38 15.28 4.04 -1.76
C TRP A 38 16.33 4.95 -2.41
N LEU A 39 15.87 5.81 -3.32
CA LEU A 39 16.71 6.80 -4.00
C LEU A 39 16.72 8.17 -3.30
N GLY A 40 15.86 8.36 -2.29
CA GLY A 40 15.67 9.65 -1.63
C GLY A 40 14.50 10.46 -2.19
N ASN A 41 14.09 11.50 -1.46
CA ASN A 41 13.04 12.43 -1.89
C ASN A 41 11.70 11.76 -2.28
N ASN A 42 11.32 10.69 -1.57
CA ASN A 42 10.12 9.89 -1.85
C ASN A 42 10.14 9.19 -3.22
N VAL A 43 11.33 8.86 -3.73
CA VAL A 43 11.52 8.08 -4.95
C VAL A 43 12.17 6.77 -4.59
N LEU A 44 11.62 5.68 -5.14
CA LEU A 44 12.20 4.35 -5.08
C LEU A 44 12.38 3.81 -6.48
N GLU A 45 13.42 3.01 -6.67
CA GLU A 45 13.50 2.06 -7.77
C GLU A 45 12.90 0.74 -7.28
N SER A 46 11.81 0.28 -7.89
CA SER A 46 11.21 -1.00 -7.55
C SER A 46 12.14 -2.16 -7.93
N CYS A 47 11.94 -3.33 -7.34
CA CYS A 47 12.73 -4.51 -7.71
C CYS A 47 12.59 -4.91 -9.19
N GLU A 48 11.50 -4.50 -9.84
CA GLU A 48 11.26 -4.65 -11.28
C GLU A 48 11.95 -3.55 -12.13
N GLY A 49 12.71 -2.65 -11.52
CA GLY A 49 13.46 -1.58 -12.18
C GLY A 49 12.64 -0.34 -12.54
N GLN A 50 11.46 -0.17 -11.93
CA GLN A 50 10.59 0.99 -12.21
C GLN A 50 10.78 2.08 -11.16
N GLN A 51 10.83 3.35 -11.58
CA GLN A 51 10.78 4.45 -10.62
C GLN A 51 9.36 4.66 -10.11
N VAL A 52 9.18 4.54 -8.80
CA VAL A 52 7.89 4.67 -8.13
C VAL A 52 7.95 5.73 -7.03
N ARG A 53 6.80 6.32 -6.72
CA ARG A 53 6.61 7.32 -5.67
C ARG A 53 5.40 6.96 -4.81
N PRO A 54 5.55 6.02 -3.87
CA PRO A 54 4.46 5.64 -2.98
C PRO A 54 3.98 6.84 -2.17
N ALA A 55 2.67 6.93 -1.94
CA ALA A 55 2.06 7.98 -1.12
C ALA A 55 2.24 7.66 0.38
N PHE A 56 3.49 7.57 0.84
CA PHE A 56 3.81 7.42 2.26
C PHE A 56 3.31 8.61 3.06
N ASP A 57 2.83 8.34 4.28
CA ASP A 57 2.49 9.37 5.24
C ASP A 57 3.73 10.10 5.80
N ALA A 58 3.49 11.17 6.54
CA ALA A 58 4.57 12.00 7.10
C ALA A 58 5.47 11.23 8.08
N ASP A 59 4.90 10.30 8.84
CA ASP A 59 5.63 9.52 9.85
C ASP A 59 6.57 8.51 9.18
N ALA A 60 6.10 7.80 8.14
CA ALA A 60 6.90 6.90 7.32
C ALA A 60 8.04 7.65 6.61
N LEU A 61 7.78 8.83 6.03
CA LEU A 61 8.80 9.67 5.41
C LEU A 61 9.85 10.15 6.40
N GLN A 62 9.43 10.52 7.62
CA GLN A 62 10.34 10.89 8.70
C GLN A 62 11.22 9.70 9.11
N MET A 63 10.65 8.50 9.27
CA MET A 63 11.39 7.29 9.58
C MET A 63 12.43 6.96 8.49
N LEU A 64 12.04 7.01 7.21
CA LEU A 64 12.94 6.77 6.08
C LEU A 64 14.10 7.77 6.05
N THR A 65 13.80 9.05 6.27
CA THR A 65 14.82 10.11 6.31
C THR A 65 15.81 9.88 7.46
N GLN A 66 15.33 9.46 8.64
CA GLN A 66 16.19 9.17 9.79
C GLN A 66 17.07 7.95 9.56
N GLN A 67 16.52 6.88 8.98
CA GLN A 67 17.27 5.67 8.65
C GLN A 67 18.34 5.98 7.59
N GLN A 68 18.01 6.75 6.56
CA GLN A 68 18.94 7.10 5.49
C GLN A 68 20.16 7.87 6.02
N ARG A 69 19.96 8.76 6.98
CA ARG A 69 21.06 9.51 7.61
C ARG A 69 22.01 8.64 8.42
N ARG A 70 21.55 7.48 8.90
CA ARG A 70 22.33 6.55 9.73
C ARG A 70 22.89 5.38 8.92
N ALA A 71 22.37 5.16 7.72
CA ALA A 71 22.75 4.05 6.87
C ALA A 71 24.13 4.27 6.25
N SER A 72 24.92 3.19 6.18
CA SER A 72 26.19 3.14 5.48
C SER A 72 26.07 2.51 4.08
N ALA A 73 24.92 1.92 3.78
CA ALA A 73 24.58 1.27 2.52
C ALA A 73 23.20 1.74 2.02
N PRO A 74 22.86 1.50 0.74
CA PRO A 74 21.53 1.78 0.20
C PRO A 74 20.43 1.15 1.05
N LEU A 75 19.32 1.88 1.21
CA LEU A 75 18.17 1.37 1.94
C LEU A 75 17.27 0.57 0.99
N MET A 76 16.94 -0.64 1.42
CA MET A 76 15.87 -1.44 0.89
C MET A 76 14.59 -1.14 1.67
N VAL A 77 13.49 -0.95 0.98
CA VAL A 77 12.20 -0.58 1.57
C VAL A 77 11.13 -1.55 1.06
N SER A 78 10.31 -2.05 1.97
CA SER A 78 9.09 -2.78 1.63
C SER A 78 7.86 -2.10 2.20
N TRP A 79 6.78 -2.14 1.43
CA TRP A 79 5.49 -1.56 1.80
C TRP A 79 4.33 -2.41 1.30
N LEU A 80 3.20 -2.24 1.96
CA LEU A 80 1.93 -2.83 1.57
C LEU A 80 1.11 -1.75 0.85
N GLU A 81 0.53 -2.11 -0.28
CA GLU A 81 -0.39 -1.27 -1.05
C GLU A 81 -1.76 -1.92 -1.08
N ALA A 82 -2.78 -1.19 -0.63
CA ALA A 82 -4.16 -1.63 -0.59
C ALA A 82 -5.10 -0.48 -1.00
N PRO A 83 -6.36 -0.76 -1.37
CA PRO A 83 -7.34 0.29 -1.68
C PRO A 83 -7.52 1.32 -0.55
N GLU A 84 -7.32 0.90 0.70
CA GLU A 84 -7.41 1.75 1.89
C GLU A 84 -6.19 2.64 2.10
N GLY A 85 -5.05 2.35 1.47
CA GLY A 85 -3.83 3.15 1.56
C GLY A 85 -2.53 2.35 1.45
N ILE A 86 -1.43 3.03 1.76
CA ILE A 86 -0.09 2.46 1.73
C ILE A 86 0.48 2.43 3.14
N GLN A 87 1.11 1.32 3.51
CA GLN A 87 1.76 1.14 4.80
C GLN A 87 3.22 0.72 4.64
N LEU A 88 4.14 1.47 5.24
CA LEU A 88 5.55 1.09 5.33
C LEU A 88 5.67 -0.16 6.22
N LEU A 89 6.28 -1.22 5.68
CA LEU A 89 6.39 -2.51 6.35
C LEU A 89 7.79 -2.73 6.93
N ARG A 90 8.84 -2.49 6.13
CA ARG A 90 10.23 -2.67 6.55
C ARG A 90 11.16 -1.69 5.86
N VAL A 91 12.22 -1.32 6.58
CA VAL A 91 13.39 -0.61 6.05
C VAL A 91 14.64 -1.37 6.51
N SER A 92 15.52 -1.74 5.59
CA SER A 92 16.75 -2.49 5.87
C SER A 92 17.89 -2.02 4.97
N GLN A 93 19.11 -2.47 5.25
CA GLN A 93 20.28 -2.34 4.35
C GLN A 93 20.56 -3.65 3.60
N GLN A 94 19.71 -4.67 3.77
CA GLN A 94 19.82 -5.95 3.09
C GLN A 94 19.01 -5.88 1.81
N ASP A 95 19.64 -6.22 0.68
CA ASP A 95 18.93 -6.31 -0.59
C ASP A 95 18.18 -7.64 -0.67
N ASP A 96 16.85 -7.54 -0.62
CA ASP A 96 15.94 -8.68 -0.65
C ASP A 96 15.22 -8.82 -2.00
N CYS A 97 15.56 -8.05 -3.04
CA CYS A 97 14.85 -8.10 -4.33
C CYS A 97 14.94 -9.48 -4.98
N SER A 98 16.06 -10.21 -4.79
CA SER A 98 16.24 -11.56 -5.31
C SER A 98 15.41 -12.63 -4.57
N GLN A 99 14.80 -12.27 -3.43
CA GLN A 99 14.02 -13.15 -2.56
C GLN A 99 12.54 -12.73 -2.50
N GLN A 100 12.13 -11.79 -3.38
CA GLN A 100 10.75 -11.33 -3.43
C GLN A 100 9.83 -12.50 -3.83
N PRO A 101 8.76 -12.77 -3.05
CA PRO A 101 7.81 -13.81 -3.39
C PRO A 101 7.11 -13.49 -4.71
N THR A 102 7.00 -14.48 -5.58
CA THR A 102 6.25 -14.38 -6.83
C THR A 102 4.83 -14.89 -6.64
N GLU A 103 3.94 -14.66 -7.62
CA GLU A 103 2.59 -15.23 -7.61
C GLU A 103 2.61 -16.78 -7.55
N GLU A 104 3.69 -17.42 -8.01
CA GLU A 104 3.85 -18.87 -7.93
C GLU A 104 4.21 -19.37 -6.51
N ASP A 105 4.66 -18.47 -5.63
CA ASP A 105 5.04 -18.79 -4.24
C ASP A 105 3.87 -18.64 -3.24
N MET A 106 2.68 -18.23 -3.71
CA MET A 106 1.47 -18.00 -2.92
C MET A 106 0.44 -19.13 -3.06
#